data_AF-A0A7S2G4N7-F1
#
_entry.id   AF-A0A7S2G4N7-F1
#
_cell.length_a   1.000
_cell.length_b   1.000
_cell.length_c   1.000
_cell.angle_alpha   90.00
_cell.angle_beta   90.00
_cell.angle_gamma   90.00
#
_symmetry.space_group_name_H-M   'P 1'
#
loop_
_entity.id
_entity.type
_entity.pdbx_description
1 polymer ?
#
loop_
_entity_poly.entity_id
_entity_poly.type
_entity_poly.pdbx_seq_one_letter_code
_entity_poly.pdbx_strand_id
1 'polypeptide(L)'
;ASYNVAFYPDIRAVLGEQTPYDTATRAKLFREMQGNVTSIETMQWMMGWNDYENDPISKGNPGNAIMARNDLKGFAEGGIDSKCSSASAYFGSDDGSIE
;
A
#
# COMPACT_ATOMS: atom_id res chain seq x y z
N ALA A 1 7.17 -3.05 3.01
CA ALA A 1 5.98 -2.95 2.15
C ALA A 1 5.69 -4.32 1.52
N SER A 2 4.42 -4.64 1.27
CA SER A 2 3.98 -5.85 0.55
C SER A 2 2.94 -5.42 -0.50
N TYR A 3 3.00 -6.00 -1.70
CA TYR A 3 2.24 -5.51 -2.86
C TYR A 3 2.05 -6.59 -3.95
N ASN A 4 1.78 -7.83 -3.53
CA ASN A 4 1.47 -8.96 -4.42
C ASN A 4 2.58 -9.36 -5.40
N VAL A 5 3.84 -9.04 -5.10
CA VAL A 5 5.02 -9.61 -5.76
C VAL A 5 5.82 -10.32 -4.68
N ALA A 6 6.21 -11.58 -4.91
CA ALA A 6 6.92 -12.34 -3.89
C ALA A 6 8.29 -11.70 -3.59
N PHE A 7 8.65 -11.57 -2.32
CA PHE A 7 9.95 -10.96 -1.94
C PHE A 7 11.11 -11.91 -2.23
N TYR A 8 10.96 -13.18 -1.87
CA TYR A 8 12.02 -14.17 -1.99
C TYR A 8 12.23 -14.61 -3.45
N PRO A 9 13.45 -14.54 -4.00
CA PRO A 9 13.72 -14.83 -5.42
C PRO A 9 13.39 -16.27 -5.84
N ASP A 10 13.59 -17.24 -4.96
CA ASP A 10 13.25 -18.66 -5.18
C ASP A 10 11.74 -18.86 -5.32
N ILE A 11 10.94 -18.24 -4.46
CA ILE A 11 9.47 -18.24 -4.58
C ILE A 11 9.02 -17.57 -5.87
N ARG A 12 9.62 -16.42 -6.23
CA ARG A 12 9.33 -15.75 -7.52
C ARG A 12 9.62 -16.64 -8.72
N ALA A 13 10.74 -17.37 -8.69
CA ALA A 13 11.12 -18.29 -9.75
C ALA A 13 10.09 -19.42 -9.90
N VAL A 14 9.60 -19.97 -8.79
CA VAL A 14 8.55 -21.01 -8.79
C VAL A 14 7.21 -20.48 -9.31
N LEU A 15 6.84 -19.24 -8.96
CA LEU A 15 5.60 -18.60 -9.40
C LEU A 15 5.64 -18.08 -10.85
N GLY A 16 6.82 -18.06 -11.48
CA GLY A 16 6.99 -17.51 -12.83
C GLY A 16 6.79 -16.00 -12.91
N GLU A 17 6.94 -15.28 -11.79
CA GLU A 17 6.72 -13.83 -11.72
C GLU A 17 7.77 -13.06 -12.53
N GLN A 18 7.32 -12.41 -13.61
CA GLN A 18 8.20 -11.65 -14.52
C GLN A 18 8.54 -10.25 -14.00
N THR A 19 7.71 -9.68 -13.13
CA THR A 19 7.95 -8.35 -12.58
C THR A 19 9.00 -8.40 -11.48
N PRO A 20 10.12 -7.65 -11.58
CA PRO A 20 11.06 -7.52 -10.48
C PRO A 20 10.41 -6.80 -9.29
N TYR A 21 10.60 -7.36 -8.09
CA TYR A 21 10.03 -6.86 -6.83
C TYR A 21 10.17 -5.34 -6.68
N ASP A 22 11.39 -4.80 -6.82
CA ASP A 22 11.69 -3.38 -6.61
C ASP A 22 11.16 -2.42 -7.68
N THR A 23 10.67 -2.95 -8.80
CA THR A 23 10.27 -2.16 -9.98
C THR A 23 8.76 -2.08 -10.17
N ALA A 24 7.99 -2.88 -9.43
CA ALA A 24 6.54 -2.81 -9.43
C ALA A 24 6.08 -1.39 -9.04
N THR A 25 4.97 -0.93 -9.63
CA THR A 25 4.41 0.41 -9.36
C THR A 25 4.28 0.69 -7.87
N ARG A 26 3.62 -0.21 -7.12
CA ARG A 26 3.42 -0.07 -5.67
C ARG A 26 4.74 -0.09 -4.90
N ALA A 27 5.76 -0.82 -5.36
CA ALA A 27 7.09 -0.79 -4.76
C ALA A 27 7.70 0.61 -4.80
N LYS A 28 7.56 1.30 -5.94
CA LYS A 28 8.05 2.67 -6.12
C LYS A 28 7.26 3.68 -5.28
N LEU A 29 5.92 3.58 -5.30
CA LEU A 29 5.04 4.42 -4.48
C LEU A 29 5.37 4.30 -2.99
N PHE A 30 5.49 3.07 -2.47
CA PHE A 30 5.89 2.86 -1.07
C PHE A 30 7.28 3.43 -0.77
N ARG A 31 8.24 3.28 -1.69
CA ARG A 31 9.60 3.82 -1.51
C ARG A 31 9.60 5.33 -1.38
N GLU A 32 8.75 6.02 -2.14
CA GLU A 32 8.62 7.48 -2.12
C GLU A 32 7.85 7.98 -0.88
N MET A 33 6.72 7.35 -0.57
CA MET A 33 5.78 7.87 0.42
C MET A 33 6.08 7.48 1.86
N GLN A 34 6.77 6.35 2.09
CA GLN A 34 6.95 5.81 3.44
C GLN A 34 7.64 6.79 4.42
N GLY A 35 8.51 7.67 3.92
CA GLY A 35 9.19 8.68 4.74
C GLY A 35 8.27 9.76 5.30
N ASN A 36 7.07 9.92 4.73
CA ASN A 36 6.07 10.90 5.17
C ASN A 36 5.08 10.32 6.19
N VAL A 37 5.14 9.01 6.47
CA VAL A 37 4.28 8.35 7.45
C VAL A 37 4.84 8.57 8.85
N THR A 38 4.28 9.56 9.55
CA THR A 38 4.74 10.02 10.88
C THR A 38 3.68 9.84 11.97
N SER A 39 2.49 9.37 11.61
CA SER A 39 1.34 9.17 12.49
C SER A 39 0.38 8.12 11.93
N ILE A 40 -0.63 7.72 12.72
CA ILE A 40 -1.68 6.82 12.21
C ILE A 40 -2.49 7.48 11.09
N GLU A 41 -2.74 8.78 11.18
CA GLU A 41 -3.48 9.55 10.16
C GLU A 41 -2.73 9.58 8.83
N THR A 42 -1.41 9.83 8.86
CA THR A 42 -0.58 9.82 7.65
C THR A 42 -0.43 8.41 7.07
N MET A 43 -0.44 7.36 7.91
CA MET A 43 -0.51 5.97 7.46
C MET A 43 -1.85 5.69 6.75
N GLN A 44 -2.97 6.04 7.37
CA GLN A 44 -4.31 5.87 6.79
C GLN A 44 -4.42 6.60 5.44
N TRP A 45 -3.91 7.83 5.36
CA TRP A 45 -3.84 8.60 4.13
C TRP A 45 -3.06 7.86 3.03
N MET A 46 -1.85 7.38 3.34
CA MET A 46 -1.03 6.65 2.37
C MET A 46 -1.70 5.34 1.94
N MET A 47 -2.32 4.60 2.87
CA MET A 47 -2.97 3.32 2.56
C MET A 47 -4.23 3.48 1.70
N GLY A 48 -4.92 4.62 1.80
CA GLY A 48 -6.06 5.00 0.95
C GLY A 48 -5.66 5.72 -0.35
N TRP A 49 -4.36 5.86 -0.64
CA TRP A 49 -3.89 6.76 -1.67
C TRP A 49 -4.17 6.24 -3.10
N ASN A 50 -4.74 7.12 -3.93
CA ASN A 50 -4.85 6.98 -5.37
C ASN A 50 -4.95 8.36 -6.03
N ASP A 51 -3.87 8.80 -6.66
CA ASP A 51 -3.82 10.03 -7.46
C ASP A 51 -3.37 9.71 -8.89
N TYR A 52 -3.96 8.67 -9.48
CA TYR A 52 -3.48 8.08 -10.74
C TYR A 52 -3.44 9.04 -11.93
N GLU A 53 -4.21 10.14 -11.89
CA GLU A 53 -4.28 11.16 -12.93
C GLU A 53 -3.05 12.07 -12.92
N ASN A 54 -2.52 12.39 -11.74
CA ASN A 54 -1.42 13.33 -11.56
C ASN A 54 -0.09 12.65 -11.25
N ASP A 55 -0.10 11.46 -10.65
CA ASP A 55 1.12 10.73 -10.28
C ASP A 55 1.80 10.08 -11.50
N PRO A 56 3.06 10.44 -11.82
CA PRO A 56 3.79 9.86 -12.94
C PRO A 56 4.10 8.38 -12.77
N ILE A 57 4.19 7.87 -11.52
CA ILE A 57 4.42 6.44 -11.27
C ILE A 57 3.20 5.61 -11.67
N SER A 58 2.00 6.17 -11.48
CA SER A 58 0.71 5.56 -11.79
C SER A 58 0.44 5.45 -13.30
N LYS A 59 1.07 6.30 -14.13
CA LYS A 59 0.96 6.29 -15.60
C LYS A 59 -0.50 6.38 -16.11
N GLY A 60 -1.34 7.17 -15.46
CA GLY A 60 -2.75 7.31 -15.84
C GLY A 60 -3.58 6.03 -15.66
N ASN A 61 -3.09 5.05 -14.89
CA ASN A 61 -3.81 3.82 -14.61
C ASN A 61 -4.33 3.80 -13.16
N PRO A 62 -5.65 3.78 -12.93
CA PRO A 62 -6.22 3.79 -11.58
C PRO A 62 -5.96 2.51 -10.79
N GLY A 63 -5.51 1.43 -11.44
CA GLY A 63 -5.00 0.23 -10.78
C GLY A 63 -3.55 0.33 -10.31
N ASN A 64 -2.79 1.29 -10.83
CA ASN A 64 -1.39 1.53 -10.47
C ASN A 64 -1.27 2.47 -9.26
N ALA A 65 -2.05 2.24 -8.22
CA ALA A 65 -2.04 3.01 -6.99
C ALA A 65 -1.84 2.11 -5.76
N ILE A 66 -1.71 2.69 -4.56
CA ILE A 66 -1.75 1.91 -3.31
C ILE A 66 -3.17 1.33 -3.13
N MET A 67 -4.20 2.17 -3.29
CA MET A 67 -5.60 1.77 -3.28
C MET A 67 -6.18 1.80 -4.69
N ALA A 68 -6.06 0.67 -5.41
CA ALA A 68 -6.52 0.53 -6.79
C ALA A 68 -8.02 0.84 -6.97
N ARG A 69 -8.38 1.42 -8.12
CA ARG A 69 -9.74 1.76 -8.55
C ARG A 69 -10.01 1.29 -9.99
N ASN A 70 -9.92 -0.02 -10.24
CA ASN A 70 -10.12 -0.55 -11.59
C ASN A 70 -11.57 -0.41 -12.10
N ASP A 71 -12.50 -0.05 -11.21
CA ASP A 71 -13.87 0.31 -11.56
C ASP A 71 -13.93 1.55 -12.46
N LEU A 72 -12.97 2.47 -12.34
CA LEU A 72 -12.81 3.61 -13.24
C LEU A 72 -12.44 3.19 -14.68
N LYS A 73 -12.10 1.92 -14.88
CA LYS A 73 -11.87 1.28 -16.19
C LYS A 73 -12.93 0.24 -16.55
N GLY A 74 -14.01 0.11 -15.77
CA GLY A 74 -15.10 -0.83 -16.00
C GLY A 74 -14.91 -2.22 -15.40
N PHE A 75 -13.90 -2.45 -14.54
CA PHE A 75 -13.71 -3.71 -13.84
C PHE A 75 -14.08 -3.56 -12.36
N ALA A 76 -14.99 -4.40 -11.84
CA ALA A 76 -15.38 -4.37 -10.43
C ALA A 76 -14.29 -4.99 -9.53
N GLU A 77 -13.15 -4.31 -9.41
CA GLU A 77 -11.96 -4.71 -8.68
C GLU A 77 -11.25 -3.47 -8.12
N GLY A 78 -10.63 -3.59 -6.95
CA GLY A 78 -9.87 -2.51 -6.34
C GLY A 78 -9.56 -2.74 -4.86
N GLY A 79 -8.96 -1.75 -4.22
CA GLY A 79 -8.86 -1.72 -2.76
C GLY A 79 -10.21 -1.34 -2.17
N ILE A 80 -10.70 -2.11 -1.20
CA ILE A 80 -12.04 -1.95 -0.61
C ILE A 80 -12.02 -1.49 0.85
N ASP A 81 -10.89 -1.65 1.53
CA ASP A 81 -10.72 -1.22 2.91
C ASP A 81 -9.24 -0.93 3.24
N SER A 82 -9.00 -0.29 4.38
CA SER A 82 -7.69 -0.21 5.01
C SER A 82 -7.85 -0.35 6.51
N LYS A 83 -6.92 -1.06 7.15
CA LYS A 83 -6.89 -1.24 8.61
C LYS A 83 -5.51 -0.85 9.10
N CYS A 84 -5.46 0.05 10.07
CA CYS A 84 -4.21 0.56 10.65
C CYS A 84 -4.30 0.44 12.18
N SER A 85 -3.20 0.10 12.82
CA SER A 85 -3.07 0.03 14.28
C SER A 85 -1.67 0.50 14.67
N SER A 86 -1.52 0.95 15.91
CA SER A 86 -0.26 1.28 16.56
C SER A 86 -0.04 0.32 17.72
N ALA A 87 1.18 0.29 18.27
CA ALA A 87 1.45 -0.45 19.49
C ALA A 87 0.49 -0.04 20.62
N SER A 88 0.27 1.27 20.81
CA SER A 88 -0.67 1.79 21.82
C SER A 88 -2.13 1.39 21.56
N ALA A 89 -2.57 1.37 20.30
CA ALA A 89 -3.93 0.95 19.96
C ALA A 89 -4.14 -0.56 20.15
N TYR A 90 -3.06 -1.35 20.09
CA TYR A 90 -3.12 -2.81 20.26
C TYR A 90 -2.96 -3.25 21.71
N PHE A 91 -1.98 -2.69 22.43
CA PHE A 91 -1.67 -3.07 23.81
C PHE A 91 -2.46 -2.27 24.87
N GLY A 92 -3.19 -1.22 24.46
CA GLY A 92 -3.76 -0.22 25.37
C GLY A 92 -2.75 0.90 25.65
N SER A 93 -3.23 2.06 26.10
CA SER A 93 -2.34 3.10 26.60
C SER A 93 -1.71 2.64 27.92
N ASP A 94 -0.37 2.64 28.00
CA ASP A 94 0.37 2.56 29.27
C ASP A 94 0.20 3.87 30.08
N ASP A 95 -0.99 4.48 30.08
CA ASP A 95 -1.24 5.73 30.79
C ASP A 95 -1.47 5.52 32.30
N GLY A 96 -1.48 4.26 32.75
CA GLY A 96 -1.65 3.92 34.17
C GLY A 96 -2.99 4.39 34.74
N SER A 97 -3.95 4.80 33.90
CA SER A 97 -5.28 5.12 34.34
C SER A 97 -6.08 3.83 34.53
N ILE A 98 -6.36 3.53 35.80
CA ILE A 98 -7.30 2.48 36.20
C ILE A 98 -8.70 3.06 35.95
N GLU A 99 -9.44 2.50 34.98
CA GLU A 99 -10.90 2.55 34.99
C GLU A 99 -11.47 1.58 36.04
#